data_AF-A0A371M3B7-F1
#
_entry.id   AF-A0A371M3B7-F1
#
_cell.length_a   1.000
_cell.length_b   1.000
_cell.length_c   1.000
_cell.angle_alpha   90.00
_cell.angle_beta   90.00
_cell.angle_gamma   90.00
#
_symmetry.space_group_name_H-M   'P 1'
#
loop_
_entity.id
_entity.type
_entity.pdbx_description
1 polymer ?
#
loop_
_entity_poly.entity_id
_entity_poly.type
_entity_poly.pdbx_seq_one_letter_code
_entity_poly.pdbx_strand_id
1 'polypeptide(L)' 'MISIDITSKRRLAFVLFGAFILTGLIDNTLTKMGYEMLATGVWILGYGQIVLIIWYVWIRPLDLSGPETTEVADPEDPE' A
#
# COMPACT_ATOMS: atom_id res chain seq x y z
N MET A 1 -12.81 18.73 2.39
CA MET A 1 -11.62 18.31 1.62
C MET A 1 -10.60 17.81 2.64
N ILE A 2 -10.41 16.49 2.76
CA ILE A 2 -9.51 15.91 3.79
C ILE A 2 -8.08 15.95 3.20
N SER A 3 -7.30 16.96 3.57
CA SER A 3 -5.88 17.01 3.24
C SER A 3 -5.12 16.06 4.16
N ILE A 4 -4.58 14.98 3.60
CA ILE A 4 -3.77 14.01 4.33
C ILE A 4 -2.31 14.51 4.33
N ASP A 5 -1.92 15.15 5.43
CA ASP A 5 -0.54 15.62 5.66
C ASP A 5 0.46 14.45 5.77
N ILE A 6 1.74 14.73 5.48
CA ILE A 6 2.84 13.74 5.56
C ILE A 6 2.90 13.06 6.95
N THR A 7 2.63 13.83 8.02
CA THR A 7 2.60 13.34 9.40
C THR A 7 1.45 12.35 9.62
N SER A 8 0.30 12.60 8.99
CA SER A 8 -0.86 11.70 9.03
C SER A 8 -0.59 10.42 8.26
N LYS A 9 0.07 10.48 7.09
CA LYS A 9 0.52 9.28 6.36
C LYS A 9 1.47 8.43 7.19
N ARG A 10 2.45 9.05 7.85
CA ARG A 10 3.40 8.35 8.74
C ARG A 10 2.68 7.64 9.88
N ARG A 11 1.75 8.32 10.56
CA ARG A 11 0.94 7.69 11.62
C ARG A 11 0.13 6.51 11.10
N LEU A 12 -0.48 6.65 9.93
CA LEU A 12 -1.26 5.58 9.31
C LEU A 12 -0.38 4.37 8.96
N ALA A 13 0.84 4.61 8.45
CA ALA A 13 1.80 3.53 8.22
C ALA A 13 2.18 2.80 9.52
N PHE A 14 2.40 3.52 10.63
CA PHE A 14 2.64 2.90 11.93
C PHE A 14 1.45 2.08 12.43
N VAL A 15 0.22 2.58 12.27
CA VAL A 15 -0.99 1.84 12.65
C VAL A 15 -1.13 0.58 11.80
N LEU A 16 -0.89 0.65 10.49
CA LEU A 16 -0.91 -0.53 9.62
C LEU A 16 0.15 -1.55 10.01
N PHE A 17 1.35 -1.10 10.36
CA PHE A 17 2.41 -1.99 10.84
C PHE A 17 2.03 -2.66 12.17
N GLY A 18 1.45 -1.91 13.11
CA GLY A 18 0.93 -2.48 14.36
C GLY A 18 -0.21 -3.48 14.11
N ALA A 19 -1.14 -3.15 13.21
CA ALA A 19 -2.23 -4.03 12.82
C ALA A 19 -1.71 -5.32 12.17
N PHE A 20 -0.67 -5.22 11.32
CA PHE A 20 -0.02 -6.36 10.71
C PHE A 20 0.53 -7.36 11.73
N ILE A 21 1.30 -6.84 12.70
CA ILE A 21 1.86 -7.66 13.79
C ILE A 21 0.74 -8.30 14.60
N LEU A 22 -0.31 -7.54 14.92
CA LEU A 22 -1.46 -8.03 15.69
C LEU A 22 -2.19 -9.17 14.95
N THR A 23 -2.42 -9.02 13.64
CA THR A 23 -3.01 -10.08 12.81
C THR A 23 -2.16 -11.35 12.88
N GLY A 24 -0.84 -11.25 12.76
CA GLY A 24 0.06 -12.40 12.87
C GLY A 24 0.02 -13.09 14.23
N LEU A 25 -0.14 -12.33 15.33
CA LEU A 25 -0.33 -12.91 16.65
C LEU A 25 -1.65 -13.66 16.78
N ILE A 26 -2.74 -13.11 16.24
CA ILE A 26 -4.07 -13.72 16.29
C ILE A 26 -4.08 -15.03 15.48
N ASP A 27 -3.53 -15.02 14.26
CA ASP A 27 -3.39 -16.20 13.41
C ASP A 27 -2.60 -17.33 14.10
N ASN A 28 -1.43 -17.02 14.68
CA ASN A 28 -0.62 -17.99 15.41
C ASN A 28 -1.36 -18.57 16.63
N THR A 29 -2.15 -17.75 17.32
CA THR A 29 -2.93 -18.17 18.48
C THR A 29 -4.08 -19.08 18.07
N LEU A 30 -4.81 -18.73 17.01
CA LEU A 30 -5.90 -19.53 16.45
C LEU A 30 -5.41 -20.89 15.92
N THR A 31 -4.27 -20.89 15.23
CA THR A 31 -3.64 -22.11 14.72
C THR A 31 -3.27 -23.06 15.87
N LYS A 32 -2.67 -22.55 16.95
CA LYS A 32 -2.35 -23.34 18.15
C LYS A 32 -3.57 -23.92 18.85
N MET A 33 -4.73 -23.27 18.72
CA MET A 33 -6.00 -23.75 19.26
C MET A 33 -6.71 -24.76 18.35
N GLY A 34 -6.14 -25.09 17.19
CA GLY A 34 -6.72 -26.00 16.19
C GLY A 34 -7.71 -25.34 15.23
N TYR A 35 -7.83 -24.01 15.24
CA TYR A 35 -8.73 -23.25 14.36
C TYR A 35 -8.03 -22.78 13.08
N GLU A 36 -7.41 -23.69 12.31
CA GLU A 36 -6.63 -23.35 11.10
C GLU A 36 -7.42 -22.56 10.05
N MET A 37 -8.70 -22.89 9.84
CA MET A 37 -9.53 -22.21 8.84
C MET A 37 -9.84 -20.75 9.24
N LEU A 38 -10.07 -20.50 10.53
CA LEU A 38 -10.28 -19.15 11.05
C LEU A 38 -8.98 -18.35 11.03
N ALA A 39 -7.85 -18.98 11.38
CA ALA A 39 -6.53 -18.39 11.32
C ALA A 39 -6.23 -17.89 9.89
N THR A 40 -6.42 -18.77 8.90
CA THR A 40 -6.29 -18.45 7.46
C THR A 40 -7.20 -17.30 7.06
N GLY A 41 -8.46 -17.29 7.53
CA GLY A 41 -9.39 -16.18 7.27
C GLY A 41 -8.90 -14.85 7.83
N VAL A 42 -8.41 -14.84 9.07
CA VAL A 42 -7.82 -13.65 9.71
C VAL A 42 -6.58 -13.18 8.95
N TRP A 43 -5.73 -14.11 8.51
CA TRP A 43 -4.53 -13.80 7.74
C TRP A 43 -4.87 -13.12 6.42
N ILE A 44 -5.80 -13.69 5.63
CA ILE A 44 -6.25 -13.13 4.35
C ILE A 44 -6.87 -11.75 4.55
N LEU A 45 -7.75 -11.59 5.54
CA LEU A 45 -8.41 -10.31 5.80
C LEU A 45 -7.43 -9.25 6.27
N GLY A 46 -6.51 -9.58 7.18
CA GLY A 46 -5.52 -8.64 7.68
C GLY A 46 -4.55 -8.19 6.58
N TYR A 47 -4.00 -9.13 5.81
CA TYR A 47 -3.13 -8.79 4.68
C TYR A 47 -3.88 -8.03 3.59
N GLY A 48 -5.06 -8.52 3.19
CA GLY A 48 -5.87 -7.91 2.14
C GLY A 48 -6.25 -6.47 2.49
N GLN A 49 -6.65 -6.21 3.73
CA GLN A 49 -6.98 -4.87 4.18
C GLN A 49 -5.77 -3.94 4.15
N ILE A 50 -4.59 -4.41 4.59
CA ILE A 50 -3.35 -3.60 4.55
C ILE A 50 -2.97 -3.26 3.10
N VAL A 51 -3.01 -4.23 2.20
CA VAL A 51 -2.68 -4.03 0.77
C VAL A 51 -3.63 -2.99 0.15
N LEU A 52 -4.94 -3.10 0.39
CA LEU A 52 -5.92 -2.16 -0.15
C LEU A 52 -5.72 -0.74 0.38
N ILE A 53 -5.41 -0.57 1.66
CA ILE A 53 -5.17 0.74 2.25
C ILE A 53 -3.88 1.35 1.69
N ILE A 54 -2.81 0.57 1.58
CA ILE A 54 -1.54 1.03 0.99
C ILE A 54 -1.77 1.48 -0.45
N TRP A 55 -2.47 0.65 -1.24
CA TRP A 55 -2.80 0.99 -2.61
C TRP A 55 -3.60 2.29 -2.71
N TYR A 56 -4.65 2.45 -1.91
CA TYR A 56 -5.54 3.60 -2.01
C TYR A 56 -4.89 4.92 -1.56
N VAL A 57 -4.09 4.89 -0.48
CA VAL A 57 -3.52 6.11 0.14
C VAL A 57 -2.19 6.52 -0.50
N TRP A 58 -1.40 5.57 -0.99
CA TRP A 58 -0.07 5.85 -1.54
C TRP A 58 0.03 5.61 -3.04
N ILE A 59 -0.44 4.48 -3.56
CA ILE A 59 -0.22 4.13 -4.97
C ILE A 59 -1.18 4.86 -5.91
N ARG A 60 -2.49 4.78 -5.64
CA ARG A 60 -3.56 5.39 -6.44
C ARG A 60 -3.42 6.90 -6.68
N PRO A 61 -2.89 7.72 -5.74
CA PRO A 61 -2.66 9.14 -6.00
C PRO A 61 -1.33 9.47 -6.67
N LEU A 62 -0.46 8.49 -6.97
CA LEU A 62 0.75 8.74 -7.75
C LEU A 62 0.35 8.91 -9.22
N ASP A 63 0.66 10.07 -9.78
CA ASP A 63 0.51 10.33 -11.21
C ASP A 63 1.70 9.67 -11.93
N LEU A 64 1.47 8.45 -12.41
CA LEU A 64 2.48 7.64 -13.11
C LEU A 64 2.56 8.10 -14.57
N SER A 65 3.05 9.32 -14.78
CA SER A 65 3.27 9.87 -16.13
C SER A 65 4.51 9.25 -16.76
N GLY A 66 4.38 8.84 -18.02
CA GLY A 66 5.51 8.35 -18.82
C GLY A 66 6.53 9.45 -19.12
N PRO A 67 7.77 9.10 -19.47
CA PRO A 67 8.80 10.08 -19.79
C PRO A 67 8.33 10.98 -20.93
N GLU A 68 8.39 12.31 -20.73
CA GLU A 68 8.20 13.27 -21.82
C GLU A 68 9.22 12.95 -22.90
N THR A 69 8.74 12.67 -24.10
CA THR A 69 9.60 12.49 -25.26
C THR A 69 10.15 13.87 -25.57
N THR A 70 11.34 14.18 -25.08
CA THR A 70 12.09 15.34 -25.56
C THR A 70 12.34 15.07 -27.04
N GLU A 71 11.49 15.62 -27.89
CA GLU A 71 11.76 15.72 -29.31
C GLU A 71 13.08 16.48 -29.41
N VAL A 72 14.16 15.74 -29.65
CA VAL A 72 15.47 16.31 -29.92
C VAL A 72 15.27 17.09 -31.20
N ALA A 73 15.15 18.43 -31.08
CA ALA A 73 15.06 19.33 -32.22
C ALA A 73 16.21 18.98 -33.17
N ASP A 74 15.87 18.47 -34.34
CA ASP A 74 16.80 18.16 -35.40
C ASP A 74 17.45 19.47 -35.86
N PRO A 75 18.77 19.68 -35.68
CA PRO A 75 19.42 20.94 -36.00
C PRO A 75 19.65 21.18 -37.52
N GLU A 76 19.04 20.41 -38.42
CA GLU A 76 19.33 20.43 -39.86
C GLU A 76 18.20 20.99 -40.76
N ASP A 77 17.66 22.19 -40.48
CA ASP A 77 16.89 22.94 -41.51
C ASP A 77 17.34 24.40 -41.66
N PRO A 78 18.34 24.68 -42.52
CA PRO A 78 18.61 26.00 -43.06
C PRO A 78 18.03 26.16 -44.49
N GLU A 79 16.86 26.78 -44.64
CA GLU A 79 16.42 27.42 -45.90
C GLU A 79 16.76 28.92 -45.94
#